data_AF-A0A2T7BFH5-F1
#
_entry.id   AF-A0A2T7BFH5-F1
#
_cell.length_a   1.000
_cell.length_b   1.000
_cell.length_c   1.000
_cell.angle_alpha   90.00
_cell.angle_beta   90.00
_cell.angle_gamma   90.00
#
_symmetry.space_group_name_H-M   'P 1'
#
loop_
_entity.id
_entity.type
_entity.pdbx_description
1 polymer ?
#
loop_
_entity_poly.entity_id
_entity_poly.type
_entity_poly.pdbx_seq_one_letter_code
_entity_poly.pdbx_strand_id
1 'polypeptide(L)'
;MSVQHLQTVKNWYANANTTADTVNGLLDVIEYKLGLKPNQLMHADSMCCDDVNAIQYPPRAYEMLGPFHMGGLNGFPFAGVTGMNAFAHHVPEDGAVVVFYAPHIGITKDGTIGEIHRIGQSENSACCGAAKGALSKLLNNQIAAGNVTDLDYQMNTIEQIFLKQADRIKTASSQIFEATEVMYEAINERMEILVSKTNYPCKYVILIGAIFINGDKDMGSFCSYKRFDCINLATNGRISLMNDFYNIVAKS
;
A
#
# COMPACT_ATOMS: atom_id res chain seq x y z
N MET A 1 0.75 20.63 7.13
CA MET A 1 0.52 20.57 5.66
C MET A 1 -0.64 21.48 5.33
N SER A 2 -0.62 22.20 4.20
CA SER A 2 -1.74 23.05 3.84
C SER A 2 -2.96 22.17 3.51
N VAL A 3 -4.11 22.49 4.10
CA VAL A 3 -5.41 21.83 3.85
C VAL A 3 -5.74 21.76 2.35
N GLN A 4 -5.17 22.68 1.57
CA GLN A 4 -5.34 22.79 0.11
C GLN A 4 -4.82 21.57 -0.66
N HIS A 5 -3.65 21.00 -0.30
CA HIS A 5 -3.08 19.87 -1.05
C HIS A 5 -3.88 18.58 -0.86
N LEU A 6 -4.44 18.37 0.34
CA LEU A 6 -5.30 17.23 0.61
C LEU A 6 -6.57 17.26 -0.25
N GLN A 7 -7.13 18.44 -0.52
CA GLN A 7 -8.32 18.55 -1.37
C GLN A 7 -8.03 18.15 -2.82
N THR A 8 -6.86 18.53 -3.36
CA THR A 8 -6.43 18.07 -4.70
C THR A 8 -6.38 16.54 -4.77
N VAL A 9 -5.81 15.90 -3.75
CA VAL A 9 -5.76 14.43 -3.67
C VAL A 9 -7.16 13.83 -3.55
N LYS A 10 -8.05 14.45 -2.75
CA LYS A 10 -9.43 13.99 -2.56
C LYS A 10 -10.29 14.04 -3.82
N ASN A 11 -9.92 14.84 -4.82
CA ASN A 11 -10.60 14.83 -6.11
C ASN A 11 -10.43 13.48 -6.84
N TRP A 12 -9.34 12.76 -6.58
CA TRP A 12 -9.10 11.40 -7.09
C TRP A 12 -9.48 10.33 -6.06
N TYR A 13 -9.18 10.56 -4.78
CA TYR A 13 -9.41 9.61 -3.70
C TYR A 13 -10.15 10.27 -2.52
N ALA A 14 -11.48 10.30 -2.58
CA ALA A 14 -12.32 11.06 -1.63
C ALA A 14 -12.08 10.75 -0.15
N ASN A 15 -11.68 9.52 0.17
CA ASN A 15 -11.38 9.05 1.53
C ASN A 15 -9.89 9.19 1.93
N ALA A 16 -9.07 9.85 1.11
CA ALA A 16 -7.65 10.04 1.41
C ALA A 16 -7.46 10.96 2.62
N ASN A 17 -6.46 10.65 3.44
CA ASN A 17 -5.97 11.51 4.53
C ASN A 17 -4.45 11.56 4.48
N THR A 18 -3.83 12.47 5.24
CA THR A 18 -2.37 12.50 5.30
C THR A 18 -1.84 11.18 5.88
N THR A 19 -0.67 10.75 5.44
CA THR A 19 -0.06 9.52 5.93
C THR A 19 0.07 9.54 7.45
N ALA A 20 0.48 10.67 8.03
CA ALA A 20 0.61 10.83 9.49
C ALA A 20 -0.72 10.61 10.22
N ASP A 21 -1.83 11.19 9.73
CA ASP A 21 -3.16 11.01 10.33
C ASP A 21 -3.63 9.56 10.19
N THR A 22 -3.40 8.93 9.03
CA THR A 22 -3.78 7.53 8.83
C THR A 22 -3.01 6.56 9.71
N VAL A 23 -1.70 6.77 9.91
CA VAL A 23 -0.91 5.91 10.81
C VAL A 23 -1.29 6.17 12.27
N ASN A 24 -1.55 7.42 12.66
CA ASN A 24 -2.04 7.70 14.00
C ASN A 24 -3.39 7.03 14.24
N GLY A 25 -4.37 7.21 13.36
CA GLY A 25 -5.67 6.58 13.49
C GLY A 25 -5.58 5.05 13.52
N LEU A 26 -4.69 4.45 12.73
CA LEU A 26 -4.39 3.01 12.79
C LEU A 26 -3.97 2.57 14.20
N LEU A 27 -2.98 3.25 14.78
CA LEU A 27 -2.46 2.90 16.11
C LEU A 27 -3.51 3.13 17.21
N ASP A 28 -4.31 4.20 17.12
CA ASP A 28 -5.38 4.47 18.07
C ASP A 28 -6.48 3.39 18.03
N VAL A 29 -6.85 2.91 16.84
CA VAL A 29 -7.80 1.80 16.70
C VAL A 29 -7.23 0.53 17.31
N ILE A 30 -5.97 0.20 17.03
CA ILE A 30 -5.32 -1.00 17.56
C ILE A 30 -5.28 -0.94 19.09
N GLU A 31 -4.87 0.18 19.67
CA GLU A 31 -4.82 0.37 21.12
C GLU A 31 -6.21 0.28 21.74
N TYR A 32 -7.21 0.98 21.17
CA TYR A 32 -8.57 0.99 21.71
C TYR A 32 -9.28 -0.37 21.62
N LYS A 33 -9.12 -1.08 20.49
CA LYS A 33 -9.87 -2.33 20.22
C LYS A 33 -9.15 -3.57 20.73
N LEU A 34 -7.82 -3.57 20.71
CA LEU A 34 -7.00 -4.75 21.01
C LEU A 34 -6.14 -4.59 22.27
N GLY A 35 -5.99 -3.37 22.81
CA GLY A 35 -5.17 -3.09 23.98
C GLY A 35 -3.66 -3.21 23.72
N LEU A 36 -3.25 -3.18 22.44
CA LEU A 36 -1.85 -3.34 22.03
C LEU A 36 -1.20 -1.98 21.79
N LYS A 37 0.03 -1.84 22.28
CA LYS A 37 0.89 -0.66 22.06
C LYS A 37 1.79 -0.85 20.85
N PRO A 38 2.30 0.24 20.24
CA PRO A 38 3.21 0.16 19.08
C PRO A 38 4.37 -0.84 19.25
N ASN A 39 5.05 -0.85 20.40
CA ASN A 39 6.16 -1.77 20.68
C ASN A 39 5.79 -3.27 20.79
N GLN A 40 4.50 -3.61 20.75
CA GLN A 40 3.99 -4.98 20.68
C GLN A 40 3.62 -5.38 19.24
N LEU A 41 3.81 -4.48 18.27
CA LEU A 41 3.45 -4.69 16.88
C LEU A 41 4.71 -4.98 16.06
N MET A 42 4.73 -6.13 15.38
CA MET A 42 5.71 -6.44 14.35
C MET A 42 5.13 -6.05 13.00
N HIS A 43 5.78 -5.09 12.35
CA HIS A 43 5.26 -4.40 11.19
C HIS A 43 5.98 -4.84 9.90
N ALA A 44 5.22 -5.02 8.84
CA ALA A 44 5.73 -5.24 7.48
C ALA A 44 5.06 -4.34 6.45
N ASP A 45 5.87 -3.89 5.50
CA ASP A 45 5.45 -3.08 4.36
C ASP A 45 5.56 -3.88 3.06
N SER A 46 4.45 -4.01 2.33
CA SER A 46 4.45 -4.37 0.91
C SER A 46 4.24 -3.12 0.06
N MET A 47 5.34 -2.40 -0.18
CA MET A 47 5.37 -1.10 -0.84
C MET A 47 6.34 -1.09 -2.02
N CYS A 48 6.19 -0.10 -2.91
CA CYS A 48 7.10 0.06 -4.04
C CYS A 48 8.48 0.53 -3.59
N CYS A 49 9.54 0.03 -4.22
CA CYS A 49 10.93 0.40 -3.94
C CYS A 49 11.33 1.79 -4.47
N ASP A 50 10.36 2.60 -4.90
CA ASP A 50 10.57 3.99 -5.34
C ASP A 50 11.01 4.85 -4.15
N ASP A 51 12.00 5.71 -4.34
CA ASP A 51 12.66 6.50 -3.29
C ASP A 51 11.72 7.51 -2.61
N VAL A 52 10.63 7.90 -3.30
CA VAL A 52 9.64 8.82 -2.73
C VAL A 52 8.69 8.17 -1.74
N ASN A 53 8.66 6.83 -1.65
CA ASN A 53 7.81 6.11 -0.70
C ASN A 53 8.31 6.19 0.75
N ALA A 54 8.96 7.29 1.13
CA ALA A 54 9.25 7.62 2.51
C ALA A 54 7.94 7.99 3.24
N ILE A 55 7.27 6.97 3.78
CA ILE A 55 6.10 7.12 4.65
C ILE A 55 6.46 8.10 5.76
N GLN A 56 5.71 9.19 5.88
CA GLN A 56 5.87 10.16 6.96
C GLN A 56 5.25 9.59 8.24
N TYR A 57 5.96 8.62 8.83
CA TYR A 57 5.54 7.96 10.05
C TYR A 57 5.52 8.98 11.21
N PRO A 58 4.43 9.04 12.01
CA PRO A 58 4.42 9.80 13.25
C PRO A 58 5.43 9.21 14.25
N PRO A 59 5.99 9.99 15.19
CA PRO A 59 7.06 9.53 16.09
C PRO A 59 6.77 8.19 16.81
N ARG A 60 5.54 7.98 17.27
CA ARG A 60 5.14 6.73 17.96
C ARG A 60 5.12 5.49 17.05
N ALA A 61 5.04 5.65 15.74
CA ALA A 61 5.08 4.51 14.82
C ALA A 61 6.48 3.87 14.75
N TYR A 62 7.54 4.63 15.07
CA TYR A 62 8.90 4.10 15.18
C TYR A 62 9.13 3.20 16.40
N GLU A 63 8.17 3.12 17.32
CA GLU A 63 8.20 2.14 18.41
C GLU A 63 7.80 0.74 17.94
N MET A 64 7.13 0.61 16.78
CA MET A 64 6.87 -0.71 16.17
C MET A 64 8.18 -1.39 15.78
N LEU A 65 8.18 -2.72 15.80
CA LEU A 65 9.30 -3.50 15.30
C LEU A 65 9.22 -3.63 13.77
N GLY A 66 10.35 -3.51 13.09
CA GLY A 66 10.43 -3.52 11.61
C GLY A 66 10.71 -2.13 11.04
N PRO A 67 10.29 -1.84 9.79
CA PRO A 67 9.52 -2.71 8.90
C PRO A 67 10.30 -3.91 8.36
N PHE A 68 9.62 -5.05 8.21
CA PHE A 68 10.04 -6.07 7.25
C PHE A 68 9.52 -5.69 5.86
N HIS A 69 10.39 -5.61 4.86
CA HIS A 69 9.99 -5.23 3.50
C HIS A 69 9.58 -6.45 2.67
N MET A 70 8.29 -6.56 2.36
CA MET A 70 7.72 -7.64 1.55
C MET A 70 7.51 -7.26 0.09
N GLY A 71 7.51 -5.96 -0.21
CA GLY A 71 7.15 -5.39 -1.50
C GLY A 71 8.23 -5.56 -2.57
N GLY A 72 8.21 -4.62 -3.52
CA GLY A 72 9.02 -4.58 -4.72
C GLY A 72 8.31 -3.71 -5.74
N LEU A 73 8.61 -3.81 -7.04
CA LEU A 73 8.00 -2.92 -8.04
C LEU A 73 6.48 -2.84 -7.90
N ASN A 74 5.96 -1.61 -7.89
CA ASN A 74 4.54 -1.27 -7.73
C ASN A 74 3.84 -1.85 -6.48
N GLY A 75 4.59 -2.23 -5.43
CA GLY A 75 4.04 -2.68 -4.15
C GLY A 75 3.60 -4.14 -4.09
N PHE A 76 3.84 -4.93 -5.13
CA PHE A 76 3.50 -6.35 -5.11
C PHE A 76 4.37 -7.12 -4.11
N PRO A 77 3.80 -8.05 -3.30
CA PRO A 77 4.53 -8.72 -2.23
C PRO A 77 5.43 -9.84 -2.80
N PHE A 78 6.53 -9.44 -3.42
CA PHE A 78 7.47 -10.34 -4.09
C PHE A 78 8.28 -11.21 -3.13
N ALA A 79 8.37 -10.85 -1.86
CA ALA A 79 9.01 -11.69 -0.83
C ALA A 79 8.31 -13.05 -0.64
N GLY A 80 7.03 -13.14 -1.01
CA GLY A 80 6.27 -14.40 -1.05
C GLY A 80 6.07 -15.05 0.32
N VAL A 81 5.70 -16.34 0.29
CA VAL A 81 5.38 -17.11 1.52
C VAL A 81 6.61 -17.26 2.41
N THR A 82 7.80 -17.43 1.83
CA THR A 82 9.06 -17.49 2.59
C THR A 82 9.31 -16.18 3.34
N GLY A 83 9.14 -15.03 2.69
CA GLY A 83 9.25 -13.73 3.33
C GLY A 83 8.20 -13.52 4.44
N MET A 84 6.94 -13.87 4.18
CA MET A 84 5.86 -13.74 5.16
C MET A 84 6.09 -14.61 6.41
N ASN A 85 6.62 -15.83 6.25
CA ASN A 85 7.00 -16.69 7.38
C ASN A 85 8.20 -16.10 8.16
N ALA A 86 9.23 -15.62 7.46
CA ALA A 86 10.38 -14.98 8.11
C ALA A 86 9.95 -13.76 8.94
N PHE A 87 9.06 -12.93 8.40
CA PHE A 87 8.43 -11.82 9.11
C PHE A 87 7.65 -12.27 10.35
N ALA A 88 6.78 -13.28 10.22
CA ALA A 88 5.91 -13.74 11.29
C ALA A 88 6.69 -14.25 12.52
N HIS A 89 7.87 -14.84 12.32
CA HIS A 89 8.71 -15.36 13.41
C HIS A 89 9.35 -14.27 14.30
N HIS A 90 9.32 -13.00 13.90
CA HIS A 90 9.91 -11.90 14.67
C HIS A 90 8.90 -11.19 15.59
N VAL A 91 7.65 -11.64 15.62
CA VAL A 91 6.61 -11.02 16.45
C VAL A 91 6.92 -11.16 17.96
N PRO A 92 6.71 -10.10 18.77
CA PRO A 92 6.81 -10.20 20.22
C PRO A 92 5.86 -11.23 20.83
N GLU A 93 6.23 -11.74 22.00
CA GLU A 93 5.30 -12.47 22.86
C GLU A 93 4.07 -11.62 23.14
N ASP A 94 2.88 -12.23 23.06
CA ASP A 94 1.57 -11.58 23.19
C ASP A 94 1.33 -10.38 22.24
N GLY A 95 2.17 -10.23 21.21
CA GLY A 95 2.08 -9.17 20.22
C GLY A 95 1.10 -9.50 19.08
N ALA A 96 1.17 -8.66 18.05
CA ALA A 96 0.46 -8.86 16.80
C ALA A 96 1.36 -8.51 15.61
N VAL A 97 1.04 -9.10 14.46
CA VAL A 97 1.62 -8.66 13.19
C VAL A 97 0.71 -7.63 12.54
N VAL A 98 1.31 -6.57 12.00
CA VAL A 98 0.63 -5.54 11.20
C VAL A 98 1.26 -5.53 9.81
N VAL A 99 0.44 -5.72 8.79
CA VAL A 99 0.88 -5.74 7.40
C VAL A 99 0.22 -4.60 6.65
N PHE A 100 1.03 -3.60 6.28
CA PHE A 100 0.62 -2.53 5.40
C PHE A 100 0.99 -2.89 3.95
N TYR A 101 0.06 -2.72 3.02
CA TYR A 101 0.30 -2.99 1.61
C TYR A 101 -0.45 -2.03 0.71
N ALA A 102 0.25 -1.52 -0.30
CA ALA A 102 -0.33 -0.60 -1.25
C ALA A 102 0.49 -0.57 -2.55
N PRO A 103 -0.15 -0.46 -3.73
CA PRO A 103 0.50 0.21 -4.83
C PRO A 103 0.65 1.70 -4.49
N HIS A 104 1.42 2.43 -5.29
CA HIS A 104 1.51 3.87 -5.13
C HIS A 104 1.24 4.64 -6.42
N ILE A 105 0.81 5.89 -6.26
CA ILE A 105 0.59 6.81 -7.37
C ILE A 105 0.99 8.22 -6.97
N GLY A 106 1.48 8.99 -7.95
CA GLY A 106 1.78 10.40 -7.82
C GLY A 106 0.56 11.27 -8.11
N ILE A 107 0.40 12.35 -7.35
CA ILE A 107 -0.52 13.43 -7.68
C ILE A 107 0.21 14.75 -7.46
N THR A 108 0.41 15.51 -8.52
CA THR A 108 1.00 16.86 -8.47
C THR A 108 0.06 17.85 -7.80
N LYS A 109 0.57 19.03 -7.44
CA LYS A 109 -0.24 20.11 -6.83
C LYS A 109 -1.42 20.57 -7.66
N ASP A 110 -1.25 20.58 -8.99
CA ASP A 110 -2.29 20.94 -9.95
C ASP A 110 -3.26 19.78 -10.24
N GLY A 111 -3.02 18.60 -9.66
CA GLY A 111 -3.93 17.46 -9.70
C GLY A 111 -3.66 16.47 -10.84
N THR A 112 -2.53 16.59 -11.53
CA THR A 112 -2.11 15.61 -12.54
C THR A 112 -1.74 14.30 -11.86
N ILE A 113 -2.38 13.21 -12.31
CA ILE A 113 -2.26 11.89 -11.70
C ILE A 113 -1.22 11.02 -12.44
N GLY A 114 -0.48 10.23 -11.67
CA GLY A 114 0.59 9.35 -12.19
C GLY A 114 1.97 10.01 -12.25
N GLU A 115 2.13 11.20 -11.70
CA GLU A 115 3.39 11.93 -11.68
C GLU A 115 3.53 12.84 -10.47
N ILE A 116 4.77 13.27 -10.22
CA ILE A 116 5.15 14.22 -9.18
C ILE A 116 6.35 15.05 -9.63
N HIS A 117 6.49 16.22 -9.03
CA HIS A 117 7.69 17.03 -9.09
C HIS A 117 8.71 16.61 -8.03
N ARG A 118 9.73 15.84 -8.45
CA ARG A 118 10.78 15.29 -7.57
C ARG A 118 11.83 16.34 -7.20
N ILE A 119 12.43 16.16 -6.03
CA ILE A 119 13.54 17.01 -5.59
C ILE A 119 14.71 16.89 -6.58
N GLY A 120 15.17 18.03 -7.09
CA GLY A 120 16.32 18.08 -8.01
C GLY A 120 16.00 17.83 -9.48
N GLN A 121 14.72 17.78 -9.87
CA GLN A 121 14.28 17.67 -11.27
C GLN A 121 13.52 18.93 -11.71
N SER A 122 13.65 19.32 -12.98
CA SER A 122 12.90 20.46 -13.54
C SER A 122 11.50 20.07 -13.99
N GLU A 123 11.32 18.84 -14.45
CA GLU A 123 10.07 18.32 -14.99
C GLU A 123 9.39 17.32 -14.06
N ASN A 124 8.10 17.08 -14.28
CA ASN A 124 7.38 16.01 -13.64
C ASN A 124 7.94 14.64 -14.08
N SER A 125 7.90 13.68 -13.16
CA SER A 125 8.37 12.32 -13.40
C SER A 125 7.32 11.29 -13.01
N ALA A 126 7.39 10.11 -13.62
CA ALA A 126 6.43 9.03 -13.38
C ALA A 126 6.41 8.57 -11.91
N CYS A 127 5.21 8.32 -11.39
CA CYS A 127 4.98 7.80 -10.05
C CYS A 127 3.61 7.07 -10.03
N CYS A 128 3.53 5.74 -9.96
CA CYS A 128 4.61 4.75 -10.00
C CYS A 128 5.23 4.60 -11.40
N GLY A 129 6.57 4.56 -11.47
CA GLY A 129 7.29 4.27 -12.73
C GLY A 129 6.95 2.91 -13.33
N ALA A 130 6.88 1.86 -12.50
CA ALA A 130 6.52 0.51 -12.96
C ALA A 130 5.09 0.45 -13.50
N ALA A 131 4.12 1.10 -12.83
CA ALA A 131 2.75 1.18 -13.33
C ALA A 131 2.68 1.89 -14.69
N LYS A 132 3.34 3.05 -14.84
CA LYS A 132 3.37 3.78 -16.14
C LYS A 132 4.08 2.97 -17.22
N GLY A 133 5.15 2.26 -16.89
CA GLY A 133 5.84 1.36 -17.81
C GLY A 133 4.95 0.22 -18.32
N ALA A 134 4.26 -0.48 -17.41
CA ALA A 134 3.38 -1.58 -17.75
C ALA A 134 2.17 -1.09 -18.54
N LEU A 135 1.58 0.04 -18.12
CA LEU A 135 0.47 0.67 -18.84
C LEU A 135 0.88 1.05 -20.26
N SER A 136 2.04 1.69 -20.44
CA SER A 136 2.54 2.04 -21.77
C SER A 136 2.69 0.80 -22.66
N LYS A 137 3.30 -0.28 -22.16
CA LYS A 137 3.41 -1.53 -22.91
C LYS A 137 2.04 -2.14 -23.22
N LEU A 138 1.09 -2.09 -22.29
CA LEU A 138 -0.28 -2.59 -22.49
C LEU A 138 -1.00 -1.84 -23.63
N LEU A 139 -0.93 -0.50 -23.62
CA LEU A 139 -1.58 0.35 -24.61
C LEU A 139 -0.97 0.17 -26.01
N ASN A 140 0.33 -0.10 -26.07
CA ASN A 140 1.05 -0.37 -27.31
C ASN A 140 1.03 -1.85 -27.73
N ASN A 141 0.29 -2.71 -27.03
CA ASN A 141 0.23 -4.16 -27.25
C ASN A 141 1.62 -4.85 -27.25
N GLN A 142 2.50 -4.40 -26.37
CA GLN A 142 3.89 -4.87 -26.22
C GLN A 142 4.06 -5.88 -25.06
N ILE A 143 2.98 -6.25 -24.36
CA ILE A 143 3.04 -7.28 -23.33
C ILE A 143 2.82 -8.64 -23.98
N ALA A 144 3.84 -9.49 -23.97
CA ALA A 144 3.71 -10.89 -24.36
C ALA A 144 3.12 -11.71 -23.20
N ALA A 145 2.01 -12.40 -23.46
CA ALA A 145 1.36 -13.25 -22.47
C ALA A 145 2.30 -14.36 -21.99
N GLY A 146 2.39 -14.55 -20.67
CA GLY A 146 3.23 -15.58 -20.03
C GLY A 146 4.74 -15.28 -20.03
N ASN A 147 5.18 -14.15 -20.59
CA ASN A 147 6.59 -13.78 -20.60
C ASN A 147 7.02 -13.24 -19.22
N VAL A 148 7.69 -14.07 -18.43
CA VAL A 148 8.32 -13.70 -17.15
C VAL A 148 9.75 -14.24 -17.16
N THR A 149 10.72 -13.35 -17.05
CA THR A 149 12.15 -13.68 -17.14
C THR A 149 12.86 -13.42 -15.83
N ASP A 150 13.90 -14.19 -15.50
CA ASP A 150 14.61 -14.04 -14.22
C ASP A 150 15.21 -12.64 -14.01
N LEU A 151 15.59 -11.95 -15.10
CA LEU A 151 16.21 -10.63 -15.04
C LEU A 151 15.22 -9.51 -14.67
N ASP A 152 13.96 -9.62 -15.11
CA ASP A 152 12.96 -8.55 -14.98
C ASP A 152 11.60 -9.08 -14.48
N TYR A 153 11.63 -10.16 -13.70
CA TYR A 153 10.44 -10.92 -13.31
C TYR A 153 9.41 -10.07 -12.57
N GLN A 154 9.84 -9.07 -11.79
CA GLN A 154 8.93 -8.18 -11.06
C GLN A 154 8.11 -7.32 -12.02
N MET A 155 8.78 -6.68 -12.98
CA MET A 155 8.12 -5.86 -14.00
C MET A 155 7.23 -6.72 -14.90
N ASN A 156 7.74 -7.87 -15.35
CA ASN A 156 6.97 -8.82 -16.14
C ASN A 156 5.73 -9.32 -15.40
N THR A 157 5.81 -9.54 -14.08
CA THR A 157 4.65 -9.92 -13.27
C THR A 157 3.57 -8.83 -13.29
N ILE A 158 3.95 -7.56 -13.14
CA ILE A 158 3.02 -6.42 -13.22
C ILE A 158 2.38 -6.33 -14.61
N GLU A 159 3.17 -6.53 -15.67
CA GLU A 159 2.66 -6.59 -17.05
C GLU A 159 1.61 -7.70 -17.22
N GLN A 160 1.84 -8.90 -16.66
CA GLN A 160 0.85 -9.96 -16.71
C GLN A 160 -0.42 -9.64 -15.91
N ILE A 161 -0.30 -8.92 -14.78
CA ILE A 161 -1.46 -8.45 -14.01
C ILE A 161 -2.28 -7.47 -14.86
N PHE A 162 -1.63 -6.51 -15.51
CA PHE A 162 -2.31 -5.49 -16.32
C PHE A 162 -2.90 -6.10 -17.60
N LEU A 163 -2.21 -7.06 -18.23
CA LEU A 163 -2.71 -7.77 -19.40
C LEU A 163 -4.01 -8.54 -19.10
N LYS A 164 -4.11 -9.16 -17.92
CA LYS A 164 -5.35 -9.86 -17.49
C LYS A 164 -6.55 -8.92 -17.33
N GLN A 165 -6.30 -7.63 -17.08
CA GLN A 165 -7.32 -6.59 -16.91
C GLN A 165 -7.27 -5.56 -18.06
N ALA A 166 -6.80 -5.98 -19.24
CA ALA A 166 -6.51 -5.09 -20.36
C ALA A 166 -7.70 -4.23 -20.76
N ASP A 167 -8.87 -4.85 -20.93
CA ASP A 167 -10.07 -4.15 -21.38
C ASP A 167 -10.49 -3.09 -20.35
N ARG A 168 -10.58 -3.48 -19.07
CA ARG A 168 -10.90 -2.60 -17.95
C ARG A 168 -10.00 -1.36 -17.92
N ILE A 169 -8.68 -1.57 -17.99
CA ILE A 169 -7.69 -0.48 -17.98
C ILE A 169 -7.83 0.39 -19.23
N LYS A 170 -7.92 -0.21 -20.43
CA LYS A 170 -7.94 0.51 -21.71
C LYS A 170 -9.18 1.39 -21.85
N THR A 171 -10.33 0.94 -21.36
CA THR A 171 -11.61 1.67 -21.47
C THR A 171 -11.86 2.69 -20.35
N ALA A 172 -11.02 2.73 -19.32
CA ALA A 172 -11.19 3.65 -18.22
C ALA A 172 -10.96 5.11 -18.62
N SER A 173 -11.70 6.03 -17.99
CA SER A 173 -11.55 7.47 -18.21
C SER A 173 -10.16 7.99 -17.81
N SER A 174 -9.60 7.43 -16.74
CA SER A 174 -8.20 7.62 -16.33
C SER A 174 -7.53 6.26 -16.23
N GLN A 175 -6.77 5.90 -17.27
CA GLN A 175 -6.15 4.59 -17.39
C GLN A 175 -5.09 4.34 -16.32
N ILE A 176 -4.36 5.38 -15.89
CA ILE A 176 -3.36 5.26 -14.82
C ILE A 176 -4.01 5.11 -13.43
N PHE A 177 -5.14 5.78 -13.19
CA PHE A 177 -5.93 5.56 -11.98
C PHE A 177 -6.42 4.10 -11.94
N GLU A 178 -7.02 3.63 -13.04
CA GLU A 178 -7.54 2.26 -13.13
C GLU A 178 -6.44 1.20 -12.99
N ALA A 179 -5.28 1.43 -13.61
CA ALA A 179 -4.13 0.55 -13.49
C ALA A 179 -3.63 0.44 -12.03
N THR A 180 -3.68 1.53 -11.27
CA THR A 180 -3.34 1.53 -9.84
C THR A 180 -4.40 0.77 -9.01
N GLU A 181 -5.68 0.92 -9.31
CA GLU A 181 -6.75 0.15 -8.64
C GLU A 181 -6.65 -1.35 -8.94
N VAL A 182 -6.42 -1.73 -10.20
CA VAL A 182 -6.12 -3.13 -10.59
C VAL A 182 -4.91 -3.68 -9.84
N MET A 183 -3.87 -2.86 -9.67
CA MET A 183 -2.70 -3.27 -8.92
C MET A 183 -3.04 -3.51 -7.44
N TYR A 184 -3.84 -2.64 -6.82
CA TYR A 184 -4.29 -2.81 -5.44
C TYR A 184 -5.04 -4.12 -5.25
N GLU A 185 -5.98 -4.43 -6.14
CA GLU A 185 -6.73 -5.68 -6.10
C GLU A 185 -5.80 -6.90 -6.20
N ALA A 186 -4.84 -6.88 -7.13
CA ALA A 186 -3.87 -7.95 -7.28
C ALA A 186 -2.97 -8.12 -6.05
N ILE A 187 -2.55 -7.03 -5.41
CA ILE A 187 -1.79 -7.04 -4.16
C ILE A 187 -2.64 -7.63 -3.04
N ASN A 188 -3.89 -7.19 -2.90
CA ASN A 188 -4.82 -7.65 -1.88
C ASN A 188 -5.10 -9.15 -2.01
N GLU A 189 -5.37 -9.64 -3.22
CA GLU A 189 -5.54 -11.07 -3.51
C GLU A 189 -4.29 -11.88 -3.16
N ARG A 190 -3.11 -11.37 -3.54
CA ARG A 190 -1.85 -12.05 -3.19
C ARG A 190 -1.65 -12.07 -1.67
N MET A 191 -1.97 -10.98 -0.98
CA MET A 191 -1.82 -10.88 0.47
C MET A 191 -2.71 -11.90 1.20
N GLU A 192 -3.97 -12.07 0.78
CA GLU A 192 -4.85 -13.12 1.32
C GLU A 192 -4.24 -14.52 1.19
N ILE A 193 -3.65 -14.82 0.02
CA ILE A 193 -2.97 -16.10 -0.20
C ILE A 193 -1.78 -16.25 0.76
N LEU A 194 -0.95 -15.21 0.92
CA LEU A 194 0.20 -15.25 1.83
C LEU A 194 -0.25 -15.47 3.27
N VAL A 195 -1.25 -14.71 3.73
CA VAL A 195 -1.82 -14.83 5.08
C VAL A 195 -2.37 -16.23 5.33
N SER A 196 -3.09 -16.81 4.37
CA SER A 196 -3.64 -18.17 4.50
C SER A 196 -2.57 -19.28 4.57
N LYS A 197 -1.34 -18.99 4.12
CA LYS A 197 -0.23 -19.96 4.02
C LYS A 197 0.87 -19.76 5.05
N THR A 198 0.74 -18.77 5.93
CA THR A 198 1.73 -18.45 6.95
C THR A 198 1.24 -18.88 8.32
N ASN A 199 2.15 -19.45 9.10
CA ASN A 199 1.91 -19.71 10.51
C ASN A 199 2.40 -18.51 11.33
N TYR A 200 1.54 -17.98 12.18
CA TYR A 200 1.84 -16.80 12.98
C TYR A 200 1.89 -17.17 14.47
N PRO A 201 3.04 -17.00 15.13
CA PRO A 201 3.17 -17.24 16.57
C PRO A 201 2.65 -16.05 17.40
N CYS A 202 1.46 -15.53 17.07
CA CYS A 202 0.84 -14.40 17.75
C CYS A 202 -0.69 -14.55 17.78
N LYS A 203 -1.37 -13.61 18.45
CA LYS A 203 -2.84 -13.66 18.59
C LYS A 203 -3.57 -13.06 17.39
N TYR A 204 -3.03 -11.98 16.83
CA TYR A 204 -3.70 -11.21 15.78
C TYR A 204 -2.83 -11.02 14.54
N VAL A 205 -3.48 -11.09 13.38
CA VAL A 205 -2.95 -10.61 12.10
C VAL A 205 -3.79 -9.42 11.68
N ILE A 206 -3.15 -8.27 11.53
CA ILE A 206 -3.79 -7.00 11.17
C ILE A 206 -3.39 -6.64 9.74
N LEU A 207 -4.38 -6.46 8.85
CA LEU A 207 -4.16 -6.24 7.42
C LEU A 207 -4.67 -4.86 7.01
N ILE A 208 -3.75 -4.04 6.50
CA ILE A 208 -4.02 -2.67 6.08
C ILE A 208 -3.75 -2.55 4.59
N GLY A 209 -4.82 -2.50 3.80
CA GLY A 209 -4.75 -2.34 2.36
C GLY A 209 -5.09 -0.91 1.97
N ALA A 210 -4.23 -0.24 1.21
CA ALA A 210 -4.44 1.15 0.81
C ALA A 210 -4.00 1.42 -0.63
N ILE A 211 -4.30 2.62 -1.12
CA ILE A 211 -3.52 3.28 -2.15
C ILE A 211 -2.62 4.30 -1.46
N PHE A 212 -1.31 4.19 -1.69
CA PHE A 212 -0.34 5.17 -1.20
C PHE A 212 -0.16 6.27 -2.23
N ILE A 213 -0.24 7.52 -1.80
CA ILE A 213 -0.30 8.66 -2.72
C ILE A 213 0.85 9.60 -2.38
N ASN A 214 1.76 9.77 -3.34
CA ASN A 214 2.88 10.70 -3.22
C ASN A 214 2.47 12.03 -3.83
N GLY A 215 2.64 13.11 -3.08
CA GLY A 215 2.51 14.46 -3.62
C GLY A 215 3.85 15.03 -4.09
N ASP A 216 3.82 16.24 -4.63
CA ASP A 216 5.03 17.03 -4.87
C ASP A 216 5.83 17.26 -3.57
N LYS A 217 7.08 17.70 -3.70
CA LYS A 217 8.07 17.79 -2.60
C LYS A 217 7.55 18.38 -1.26
N ASP A 218 6.60 19.30 -1.30
CA ASP A 218 6.03 20.04 -0.17
C ASP A 218 4.56 19.70 0.11
N MET A 219 3.97 18.75 -0.62
CA MET A 219 2.64 18.21 -0.32
C MET A 219 2.68 17.14 0.76
N GLY A 220 3.78 16.36 0.82
CA GLY A 220 3.88 15.18 1.67
C GLY A 220 3.24 13.95 1.03
N SER A 221 2.88 12.98 1.84
CA SER A 221 2.22 11.74 1.39
C SER A 221 0.84 11.57 2.02
N PHE A 222 0.00 10.80 1.33
CA PHE A 222 -1.38 10.53 1.70
C PHE A 222 -1.69 9.04 1.53
N CYS A 223 -2.74 8.59 2.21
CA CYS A 223 -3.22 7.22 2.11
C CYS A 223 -4.73 7.21 1.90
N SER A 224 -5.19 6.43 0.93
CA SER A 224 -6.59 6.04 0.77
C SER A 224 -6.74 4.60 1.26
N TYR A 225 -7.20 4.42 2.50
CA TYR A 225 -7.43 3.09 3.05
C TYR A 225 -8.62 2.44 2.36
N LYS A 226 -8.41 1.22 1.87
CA LYS A 226 -9.43 0.37 1.24
C LYS A 226 -9.80 -0.79 2.18
N ARG A 227 -8.90 -1.12 3.12
CA ARG A 227 -9.06 -2.21 4.06
C ARG A 227 -8.33 -1.94 5.37
N PHE A 228 -8.97 -2.35 6.46
CA PHE A 228 -8.38 -2.49 7.77
C PHE A 228 -9.10 -3.65 8.46
N ASP A 229 -8.47 -4.81 8.49
CA ASP A 229 -9.02 -6.02 9.11
C ASP A 229 -8.14 -6.48 10.27
N CYS A 230 -8.79 -7.07 11.28
CA CYS A 230 -8.15 -7.82 12.34
C CYS A 230 -8.63 -9.27 12.29
N ILE A 231 -7.68 -10.21 12.19
CA ILE A 231 -7.91 -11.64 12.22
C ILE A 231 -7.44 -12.13 13.59
N ASN A 232 -8.35 -12.71 14.37
CA ASN A 232 -8.04 -13.39 15.62
C ASN A 232 -7.76 -14.86 15.34
N LEU A 233 -6.50 -15.27 15.49
CA LEU A 233 -6.05 -16.62 15.14
C LEU A 233 -6.57 -17.69 16.12
N ALA A 234 -6.91 -17.31 17.35
CA ALA A 234 -7.46 -18.24 18.34
C ALA A 234 -8.92 -18.64 18.02
N THR A 235 -9.70 -17.72 17.45
CA THR A 235 -11.11 -17.97 17.11
C THR A 235 -11.34 -18.18 15.61
N ASN A 236 -10.31 -17.95 14.79
CA ASN A 236 -10.39 -17.82 13.34
C ASN A 236 -11.41 -16.74 12.88
N GLY A 237 -11.72 -15.78 13.75
CA GLY A 237 -12.66 -14.70 13.48
C GLY A 237 -11.96 -13.53 12.77
N ARG A 238 -12.62 -12.96 11.76
CA ARG A 238 -12.18 -11.75 11.07
C ARG A 238 -13.20 -10.63 11.29
N ILE A 239 -12.71 -9.45 11.67
CA ILE A 239 -13.52 -8.24 11.78
C ILE A 239 -12.89 -7.11 10.97
N SER A 240 -13.74 -6.28 10.36
CA SER A 240 -13.27 -5.02 9.79
C SER A 240 -13.26 -3.94 10.85
N LEU A 241 -12.18 -3.17 10.89
CA LEU A 241 -11.96 -2.02 11.76
C LEU A 241 -12.06 -0.68 11.01
N MET A 242 -12.51 -0.70 9.75
CA MET A 242 -12.62 0.50 8.90
C MET A 242 -13.55 1.57 9.50
N ASN A 243 -14.67 1.17 10.11
CA ASN A 243 -15.59 2.11 10.74
C ASN A 243 -14.98 2.76 11.98
N ASP A 244 -14.28 1.97 12.82
CA ASP A 244 -13.55 2.49 13.97
C ASP A 244 -12.49 3.51 13.51
N PHE A 245 -11.75 3.18 12.45
CA PHE A 245 -10.74 4.04 11.85
C PHE A 245 -11.30 5.38 11.36
N TYR A 246 -12.35 5.38 10.54
CA TYR A 246 -12.94 6.63 10.05
C TYR A 246 -13.57 7.46 11.17
N ASN A 247 -14.12 6.84 12.22
CA ASN A 247 -14.61 7.57 13.38
C ASN A 247 -13.50 8.29 14.16
N ILE A 248 -12.28 7.76 14.14
CA ILE A 248 -11.11 8.40 14.76
C ILE A 248 -10.56 9.49 13.84
N VAL A 249 -10.29 9.18 12.57
CA VAL A 249 -9.68 10.13 11.63
C VAL A 249 -10.60 11.31 11.27
N ALA A 250 -11.92 11.16 11.37
CA ALA A 250 -12.84 12.29 11.19
C ALA A 250 -12.82 13.31 12.35
N LYS A 251 -12.20 12.97 13.49
CA LYS A 251 -12.12 13.82 14.70
C LYS A 251 -10.75 14.48 14.89
N SER A 252 -9.73 14.02 14.18
CA SER A 252 -8.37 14.58 14.13
C SER A 252 -8.29 15.73 13.15
#